data_AF-A0A382LJD2-F1
#
_entry.id   AF-A0A382LJD2-F1
#
_cell.length_a   1.000
_cell.length_b   1.000
_cell.length_c   1.000
_cell.angle_alpha   90.00
_cell.angle_beta   90.00
_cell.angle_gamma   90.00
#
_symmetry.space_group_name_H-M   'P 1'
#
loop_
_entity.id
_entity.type
_entity.pdbx_description
1 polymer ?
#
loop_
_entity_poly.entity_id
_entity_poly.type
_entity_poly.pdbx_seq_one_letter_code
_entity_poly.pdbx_strand_id
1 'polypeptide(L)' 'MAKSLLTQKNIEYEERNVAKDWKVEQLLEAVPGARTVPQIFLDDKYIGSYDNLVKHLNQTN' A
#
# COMPACT_ATOMS: atom_id res chain seq x y z
N MET A 1 -10.28 4.85 -2.30
CA MET A 1 -10.24 5.33 -0.90
C MET A 1 -8.81 5.56 -0.42
N ALA A 2 -7.88 4.59 -0.50
CA ALA A 2 -6.45 4.82 -0.16
C ALA A 2 -5.79 5.96 -0.94
N LYS A 3 -5.91 5.95 -2.28
CA LYS A 3 -5.35 6.96 -3.18
C LYS A 3 -5.82 8.38 -2.85
N SER A 4 -7.12 8.55 -2.64
CA SER A 4 -7.74 9.84 -2.32
C SER A 4 -7.22 10.42 -1.01
N LEU A 5 -6.96 9.58 -0.01
CA LEU A 5 -6.40 9.99 1.28
C LEU A 5 -4.95 10.45 1.12
N LEU A 6 -4.14 9.72 0.34
CA LEU A 6 -2.76 10.10 0.02
C LEU A 6 -2.70 11.42 -0.75
N THR A 7 -3.55 11.58 -1.79
CA THR A 7 -3.66 12.83 -2.54
C THR A 7 -4.10 14.00 -1.64
N GLN A 8 -5.05 13.79 -0.71
CA GLN A 8 -5.44 14.82 0.26
C GLN A 8 -4.32 15.19 1.22
N LYS A 9 -3.50 14.22 1.63
CA LYS A 9 -2.30 14.43 2.47
C LYS A 9 -1.11 14.98 1.66
N ASN A 10 -1.25 15.17 0.36
CA ASN A 10 -0.17 15.56 -0.56
C ASN A 10 1.02 14.59 -0.54
N ILE A 11 0.75 13.30 -0.34
CA ILE A 11 1.77 12.25 -0.31
C ILE A 11 1.90 11.68 -1.72
N GLU A 12 3.10 11.72 -2.28
CA GLU A 12 3.41 11.04 -3.53
C GLU A 12 3.32 9.52 -3.34
N TYR A 13 2.66 8.84 -4.28
CA TYR A 13 2.52 7.40 -4.25
C TYR A 13 2.65 6.82 -5.64
N GLU A 14 3.25 5.63 -5.71
CA GLU A 14 3.29 4.83 -6.93
C GLU A 14 2.23 3.73 -6.86
N GLU A 15 1.41 3.60 -7.89
CA GLU A 15 0.43 2.52 -8.00
C GLU A 15 1.02 1.33 -8.73
N ARG A 16 1.19 0.22 -8.00
CA ARG A 16 1.60 -1.06 -8.59
C ARG A 16 0.40 -1.99 -8.64
N ASN A 17 -0.13 -2.21 -9.83
CA ASN A 17 -1.30 -3.05 -10.03
C ASN A 17 -0.89 -4.49 -10.42
N VAL A 18 -1.11 -5.43 -9.51
CA VAL A 18 -0.83 -6.87 -9.69
C VAL A 18 -1.74 -7.59 -10.67
N ALA A 19 -2.76 -6.91 -11.20
CA ALA A 19 -3.62 -7.42 -12.27
C ALA A 19 -3.26 -6.82 -13.64
N LYS A 20 -2.37 -5.82 -13.70
CA LYS A 20 -2.07 -5.08 -14.93
C LYS A 20 -0.58 -5.05 -15.24
N ASP A 21 0.22 -4.51 -14.32
CA ASP A 21 1.65 -4.25 -14.52
C ASP A 21 2.55 -5.21 -13.72
N TRP A 22 2.02 -5.79 -12.65
CA TRP A 22 2.75 -6.70 -11.77
C TRP A 22 2.14 -8.11 -11.82
N LYS A 23 2.95 -9.12 -11.49
CA LYS A 23 2.45 -10.48 -11.28
C LYS A 23 2.14 -10.71 -9.81
N VAL A 24 1.12 -11.52 -9.53
CA VAL A 24 0.79 -11.98 -8.16
C VAL A 24 1.99 -12.67 -7.51
N GLU A 25 2.81 -13.38 -8.28
CA GLU A 25 4.06 -13.99 -7.80
C GLU A 25 4.99 -12.94 -7.18
N GLN A 26 5.20 -11.80 -7.83
CA GLN A 26 6.06 -10.73 -7.30
C GLN A 26 5.47 -10.06 -6.06
N LEU A 27 4.13 -9.99 -5.96
CA LEU A 27 3.47 -9.55 -4.73
C LEU A 27 3.73 -10.53 -3.58
N LEU A 28 3.65 -11.83 -3.84
CA LEU A 28 3.92 -12.87 -2.84
C LEU A 28 5.41 -12.93 -2.47
N GLU A 29 6.32 -12.63 -3.39
CA GLU A 29 7.76 -12.50 -3.08
C GLU A 29 8.01 -11.31 -2.14
N ALA A 30 7.40 -10.16 -2.41
CA ALA A 30 7.53 -8.98 -1.56
C ALA A 30 6.78 -9.13 -0.22
N VAL A 31 5.64 -9.84 -0.24
CA VAL A 31 4.76 -10.06 0.92
C VAL A 31 4.27 -11.51 0.92
N PRO A 32 5.03 -12.45 1.51
CA PRO A 32 4.69 -13.87 1.51
C PRO A 32 3.41 -14.25 2.25
N GLY A 33 2.70 -13.26 2.83
CA GLY A 33 1.39 -13.41 3.47
C GLY A 33 0.27 -12.60 2.84
N ALA A 34 0.49 -11.91 1.71
CA ALA A 34 -0.53 -11.07 1.08
C ALA A 34 -1.66 -11.95 0.51
N ARG A 35 -2.77 -12.02 1.24
CA ARG A 35 -4.00 -12.72 0.81
C ARG A 35 -5.03 -11.79 0.17
N THR A 36 -4.87 -10.48 0.36
CA THR A 36 -5.81 -9.46 -0.08
C THR A 36 -5.06 -8.24 -0.59
N VAL A 37 -5.67 -7.49 -1.51
CA VAL A 37 -5.21 -6.18 -1.96
C VAL A 37 -6.21 -5.12 -1.48
N PRO A 38 -5.81 -3.85 -1.28
CA PRO A 38 -4.51 -3.25 -1.52
C PRO A 38 -3.46 -3.54 -0.42
N GLN A 39 -2.20 -3.67 -0.83
CA GLN A 39 -1.03 -3.72 0.04
C GLN A 39 -0.22 -2.44 -0.12
N ILE A 40 0.21 -1.86 0.99
CA ILE A 40 0.74 -0.50 1.05
C ILE A 40 2.15 -0.57 1.63
N PHE A 41 3.06 0.09 0.95
CA PHE A 41 4.46 0.25 1.33
C PHE A 41 4.76 1.74 1.44
N LEU A 42 5.53 2.12 2.45
CA LEU A 42 5.95 3.49 2.70
C LEU A 42 7.46 3.45 3.03
N ASP A 43 8.30 4.12 2.24
CA ASP A 43 9.76 4.13 2.42
C ASP A 43 10.37 2.71 2.61
N ASP A 44 10.05 1.79 1.69
CA ASP A 44 10.41 0.36 1.75
C ASP A 44 9.88 -0.42 2.97
N LYS A 45 9.12 0.25 3.86
CA LYS A 45 8.45 -0.38 4.99
C LYS A 45 7.08 -0.86 4.58
N TYR A 46 6.85 -2.16 4.73
CA TYR A 46 5.53 -2.75 4.57
C TYR A 46 4.59 -2.26 5.69
N ILE A 47 3.58 -1.48 5.30
CA ILE A 47 2.51 -1.02 6.18
C ILE A 47 1.37 -2.05 6.20
N GLY A 48 1.10 -2.68 5.06
CA GLY A 48 0.06 -3.70 4.90
C GLY A 48 -1.22 -3.14 4.31
N SER A 49 -2.37 -3.52 4.87
CA SER A 49 -3.66 -3.17 4.30
C SER A 49 -4.05 -1.70 4.52
N TYR A 50 -5.10 -1.25 3.84
CA TYR A 50 -5.66 0.09 3.97
C TYR A 50 -5.85 0.56 5.43
N ASP A 51 -6.30 -0.32 6.32
CA ASP A 51 -6.48 -0.01 7.75
C ASP A 51 -5.18 0.45 8.42
N ASN A 52 -4.06 -0.20 8.10
CA ASN A 52 -2.75 0.17 8.63
C ASN A 52 -2.28 1.51 8.06
N LEU A 53 -2.56 1.82 6.80
CA LEU A 53 -2.25 3.14 6.24
C LEU A 53 -3.02 4.23 6.97
N VAL A 54 -4.32 4.03 7.22
CA VAL A 54 -5.14 4.99 7.97
C VAL A 54 -4.59 5.20 9.38
N LYS A 55 -4.23 4.12 10.09
CA LYS A 55 -3.58 4.22 11.40
C LYS A 55 -2.27 4.98 11.35
N HIS A 56 -1.41 4.67 10.38
CA HIS A 56 -0.11 5.31 10.22
C HIS A 56 -0.26 6.82 9.99
N LEU A 57 -1.17 7.22 9.09
CA LEU A 57 -1.43 8.63 8.77
C LEU A 57 -2.15 9.42 9.87
N ASN A 58 -2.81 8.73 10.80
CA ASN A 58 -3.41 9.34 12.00
C ASN A 58 -2.43 9.42 13.18
N GLN A 59 -1.42 8.55 13.22
CA GLN A 59 -0.37 8.56 14.26
C GLN A 59 0.69 9.65 14.04
N THR A 60 0.83 10.22 12.83
CA THR A 60 1.73 11.35 12.56
C THR A 60 1.15 12.70 13.04
N ASN A 61 0.70 12.77 14.31
CA ASN A 61 0.38 14.03 15.00
C ASN A 61 1.51 14.44 15.94
#